data_AF-A0A0C2YQ49-F1
#
_entry.id   AF-A0A0C2YQ49-F1
#
_cell.length_a   1.000
_cell.length_b   1.000
_cell.length_c   1.000
_cell.angle_alpha   90.00
_cell.angle_beta   90.00
_cell.angle_gamma   90.00
#
_symmetry.space_group_name_H-M   'P 1'
#
loop_
_entity.id
_entity.type
_entity.pdbx_description
1 polymer ?
#
loop_
_entity_poly.entity_id
_entity_poly.type
_entity_poly.pdbx_seq_one_letter_code
_entity_poly.pdbx_strand_id
1 'polypeptide(L)'
;MKSFFADRSLLNPKFEGCELGPIPQELSRELEDTSTAIFTKQLEFAKGVEGSRTLCILAFDILKPITSLQGKALWKAYWGIIKSHYILWRRGIQHGDISISNLMHHNETGVLNDFDLARLATPGNSYHRGFDHTGTTPFLALDLLTAAAQGGKVERRYRHDLESFFWVLVWIATCYDNGVERIPDSDLRLWLHQNVTVCLHAKSHMLLEQKEILHRITNSHRQLAPVISVLNGYWADFHMEQVGLTSVASTDLAWQVSGNPLPSPSTPIIAMELSDEEMLDKLLRAFVLNPQAARLKARGLLEDLPFSLFPTDANVAALST
;
A
#
# COMPACT_ATOMS: atom_id res chain seq x y z
N MET A 1 9.61 -4.12 24.11
CA MET A 1 10.79 -3.79 24.96
C MET A 1 10.57 -2.35 25.46
N LYS A 2 10.45 -2.20 26.79
CA LYS A 2 10.43 -1.01 27.68
C LYS A 2 9.72 0.30 27.23
N SER A 3 8.62 0.61 27.93
CA SER A 3 8.10 1.97 28.14
C SER A 3 8.32 2.39 29.60
N PHE A 4 8.76 3.63 29.81
CA PHE A 4 8.86 4.30 31.11
C PHE A 4 8.21 5.68 31.02
N PHE A 5 7.45 6.07 32.04
CA PHE A 5 6.69 7.32 32.15
C PHE A 5 7.53 8.46 32.73
N ALA A 6 7.34 9.69 32.23
CA ALA A 6 6.99 10.88 33.05
C ALA A 6 6.86 12.17 32.20
N ASP A 7 5.94 13.01 32.66
CA ASP A 7 5.78 14.46 32.48
C ASP A 7 4.86 15.01 31.36
N ARG A 8 4.00 15.94 31.79
CA ARG A 8 2.76 16.43 31.16
C ARG A 8 2.92 17.70 30.32
N SER A 9 4.14 18.20 30.13
CA SER A 9 4.36 19.55 29.63
C SER A 9 4.95 19.63 28.21
N LEU A 10 4.93 18.55 27.43
CA LEU A 10 5.49 18.62 26.09
C LEU A 10 4.66 17.85 25.09
N LEU A 11 3.90 18.41 24.10
CA LEU A 11 3.03 17.84 22.99
C LEU A 11 3.46 18.30 21.56
N ASN A 12 3.71 17.38 20.61
CA ASN A 12 4.35 17.58 19.26
C ASN A 12 3.48 18.40 18.30
N PRO A 13 3.96 19.44 17.59
CA PRO A 13 3.10 20.40 16.88
C PRO A 13 2.55 19.91 15.53
N LYS A 14 2.70 18.62 15.18
CA LYS A 14 2.42 18.12 13.81
C LYS A 14 0.92 17.95 13.49
N PHE A 15 0.03 18.11 14.46
CA PHE A 15 -1.41 17.79 14.31
C PHE A 15 -2.36 18.96 14.64
N GLU A 16 -1.85 20.17 14.89
CA GLU A 16 -2.70 21.32 15.20
C GLU A 16 -3.16 22.04 13.91
N GLY A 17 -4.48 22.23 13.79
CA GLY A 17 -5.15 22.90 12.65
C GLY A 17 -6.16 22.04 11.89
N CYS A 18 -6.37 20.78 12.29
CA CYS A 18 -7.24 19.86 11.57
C CYS A 18 -8.73 20.08 11.90
N GLU A 19 -9.43 20.89 11.10
CA GLU A 19 -10.86 20.65 10.88
C GLU A 19 -11.00 19.39 10.01
N LEU A 20 -10.93 18.22 10.64
CA LEU A 20 -11.35 16.97 10.02
C LEU A 20 -12.82 17.15 9.64
N GLY A 21 -13.12 17.12 8.33
CA GLY A 21 -14.50 17.20 7.85
C GLY A 21 -15.40 16.17 8.56
N PRO A 22 -16.71 16.45 8.69
CA PRO A 22 -17.62 15.58 9.45
C PRO A 22 -17.57 14.14 8.93
N ILE A 23 -17.45 13.19 9.86
CA ILE A 23 -17.45 11.75 9.57
C ILE A 23 -18.78 11.41 8.86
N PRO A 24 -18.78 10.93 7.60
CA PRO A 24 -20.00 10.45 6.97
C PRO A 24 -20.61 9.33 7.83
N GLN A 25 -21.90 9.41 8.14
CA GLN A 25 -22.56 8.52 9.10
C GLN A 25 -22.38 7.03 8.75
N GLU A 26 -22.26 6.68 7.46
CA GLU A 26 -22.02 5.32 6.97
C GLU A 26 -20.64 4.76 7.36
N LEU A 27 -19.61 5.60 7.44
CA LEU A 27 -18.25 5.20 7.83
C LEU A 27 -18.05 5.18 9.35
N SER A 28 -18.91 5.85 10.12
CA SER A 28 -18.80 5.95 11.58
C SER A 28 -18.93 4.60 12.30
N ARG A 29 -19.81 3.72 11.82
CA ARG A 29 -20.07 2.40 12.41
C ARG A 29 -18.98 1.37 12.13
N GLU A 30 -18.22 1.51 11.04
CA GLU A 30 -17.14 0.58 10.68
C GLU A 30 -15.80 0.89 11.39
N LEU A 31 -15.72 2.00 12.11
CA LEU A 31 -14.49 2.53 12.74
C LEU A 31 -14.25 2.05 14.18
N GLU A 32 -15.24 1.40 14.80
CA GLU A 32 -15.17 1.02 16.21
C GLU A 32 -14.16 -0.14 16.45
N ASP A 33 -13.79 -0.90 15.42
CA ASP A 33 -13.02 -2.15 15.55
C ASP A 33 -11.50 -2.02 15.32
N THR A 34 -10.85 -1.03 15.96
CA THR A 34 -9.38 -0.86 16.15
C THR A 34 -8.61 0.01 15.12
N SER A 35 -7.42 0.47 15.54
CA SER A 35 -6.47 1.48 15.00
C SER A 35 -7.01 2.90 14.78
N THR A 36 -8.18 3.05 14.16
CA THR A 36 -8.71 4.39 13.86
C THR A 36 -9.39 5.02 15.06
N ALA A 37 -10.12 4.27 15.89
CA ALA A 37 -10.68 4.80 17.15
C ALA A 37 -9.59 5.28 18.12
N ILE A 38 -8.47 4.57 18.14
CA ILE A 38 -7.26 4.91 18.89
C ILE A 38 -6.68 6.24 18.40
N PHE A 39 -6.52 6.36 17.09
CA PHE A 39 -5.97 7.56 16.46
C PHE A 39 -6.92 8.77 16.57
N THR A 40 -8.24 8.56 16.42
CA THR A 40 -9.28 9.58 16.63
C THR A 40 -9.24 10.10 18.07
N LYS A 41 -9.13 9.20 19.06
CA LYS A 41 -8.99 9.60 20.47
C LYS A 41 -7.70 10.38 20.69
N GLN A 42 -6.61 10.01 20.03
CA GLN A 42 -5.32 10.72 20.10
C GLN A 42 -5.35 12.11 19.44
N LEU A 43 -6.10 12.27 18.35
CA LEU A 43 -6.38 13.56 17.70
C LEU A 43 -7.28 14.46 18.56
N GLU A 44 -8.25 13.90 19.27
CA GLU A 44 -9.07 14.64 20.25
C GLU A 44 -8.22 15.20 21.41
N PHE A 45 -7.22 14.44 21.87
CA PHE A 45 -6.26 14.90 22.87
C PHE A 45 -5.28 15.98 22.36
N ALA A 46 -5.06 16.09 21.05
CA ALA A 46 -4.12 17.02 20.43
C ALA A 46 -4.66 18.45 20.22
N LYS A 47 -5.90 18.75 20.63
CA LYS A 47 -6.50 20.11 20.55
C LYS A 47 -5.96 21.09 21.61
N GLY A 48 -4.70 20.95 22.04
CA GLY A 48 -4.12 21.69 23.15
C GLY A 48 -2.72 22.25 22.90
N VAL A 49 -2.68 23.58 22.72
CA VAL A 49 -1.57 24.56 22.77
C VAL A 49 -0.27 24.23 22.01
N GLU A 50 0.03 25.09 21.03
CA GLU A 50 1.21 25.15 20.17
C GLU A 50 2.57 24.91 20.88
N GLY A 51 3.36 24.01 20.29
CA GLY A 51 4.82 24.15 20.25
C GLY A 51 5.68 23.22 21.10
N SER A 52 5.18 22.07 21.59
CA SER A 52 6.03 21.18 22.41
C SER A 52 6.20 19.77 21.82
N ARG A 53 6.63 18.69 22.50
CA ARG A 53 6.73 17.29 21.95
C ARG A 53 6.29 16.21 22.95
N THR A 54 5.14 15.52 22.73
CA THR A 54 4.56 14.52 23.69
C THR A 54 4.90 13.13 23.30
N LEU A 55 5.53 12.48 24.27
CA LEU A 55 5.48 11.05 24.43
C LEU A 55 4.06 10.64 24.81
N CYS A 56 3.28 10.21 23.82
CA CYS A 56 1.98 9.60 24.05
C CYS A 56 2.21 8.11 24.28
N ILE A 57 2.04 7.65 25.52
CA ILE A 57 2.08 6.22 25.82
C ILE A 57 0.66 5.69 25.69
N LEU A 58 0.42 5.00 24.58
CA LEU A 58 -0.82 4.30 24.37
C LEU A 58 -0.68 2.85 24.82
N ALA A 59 -1.56 2.42 25.73
CA ALA A 59 -1.63 1.03 26.16
C ALA A 59 -2.65 0.31 25.28
N PHE A 60 -2.21 -0.76 24.62
CA PHE A 60 -3.05 -1.66 23.84
C PHE A 60 -2.77 -3.11 24.23
N ASP A 61 -3.69 -3.99 23.86
CA ASP A 61 -3.42 -5.41 23.85
C ASP A 61 -2.17 -5.71 23.02
N ILE A 62 -1.44 -6.74 23.43
CA ILE A 62 -0.18 -7.12 22.78
C ILE A 62 -0.48 -7.53 21.35
N LEU A 63 -0.13 -6.66 20.40
CA LEU A 63 -0.19 -6.93 18.99
C LEU A 63 0.86 -7.98 18.61
N LYS A 64 0.49 -8.87 17.70
CA LYS A 64 1.39 -9.87 17.12
C LYS A 64 1.73 -9.48 15.67
N PRO A 65 2.93 -9.81 15.17
CA PRO A 65 3.26 -9.60 13.76
C PRO A 65 2.27 -10.32 12.84
N ILE A 66 1.89 -9.70 11.72
CA ILE A 66 1.00 -10.33 10.74
C ILE A 66 1.59 -11.65 10.21
N THR A 67 2.92 -11.77 10.19
CA THR A 67 3.66 -12.98 9.78
C THR A 67 3.36 -14.19 10.65
N SER A 68 2.80 -14.02 11.85
CA SER A 68 2.35 -15.13 12.67
C SER A 68 1.04 -15.77 12.18
N LEU A 69 0.34 -15.16 11.22
CA LEU A 69 -0.88 -15.68 10.60
C LEU A 69 -0.57 -16.42 9.30
N GLN A 70 -1.47 -17.30 8.86
CA GLN A 70 -1.39 -18.02 7.59
C GLN A 70 -2.77 -18.14 6.92
N GLY A 71 -2.77 -18.48 5.64
CA GLY A 71 -4.01 -18.79 4.88
C GLY A 71 -5.06 -17.70 4.98
N LYS A 72 -6.31 -18.10 5.28
CA LYS A 72 -7.46 -17.19 5.35
C LYS A 72 -7.32 -16.14 6.47
N ALA A 73 -6.78 -16.50 7.64
CA ALA A 73 -6.59 -15.55 8.74
C ALA A 73 -5.62 -14.43 8.35
N LEU A 74 -4.50 -14.77 7.71
CA LEU A 74 -3.55 -13.79 7.15
C LEU A 74 -4.22 -12.90 6.11
N TRP A 75 -4.98 -13.50 5.19
CA TRP A 75 -5.65 -12.77 4.12
C TRP A 75 -6.68 -11.77 4.62
N LYS A 76 -7.51 -12.19 5.58
CA LYS A 76 -8.49 -11.34 6.26
C LYS A 76 -7.82 -10.18 6.98
N ALA A 77 -6.79 -10.46 7.79
CA ALA A 77 -6.06 -9.42 8.51
C ALA A 77 -5.40 -8.41 7.56
N TYR A 78 -4.80 -8.90 6.47
CA TYR A 78 -4.15 -8.09 5.45
C TYR A 78 -5.13 -7.11 4.78
N TRP A 79 -6.34 -7.55 4.42
CA TRP A 79 -7.36 -6.64 3.88
C TRP A 79 -7.96 -5.70 4.91
N GLY A 80 -8.09 -6.14 6.17
CA GLY A 80 -8.47 -5.25 7.28
C GLY A 80 -7.50 -4.07 7.40
N ILE A 81 -6.19 -4.33 7.28
CA ILE A 81 -5.15 -3.30 7.26
C ILE A 81 -5.32 -2.36 6.07
N ILE A 82 -5.44 -2.88 4.84
CA ILE A 82 -5.59 -2.05 3.64
C ILE A 82 -6.86 -1.18 3.74
N LYS A 83 -7.97 -1.74 4.21
CA LYS A 83 -9.22 -1.00 4.47
C LYS A 83 -9.00 0.14 5.46
N SER A 84 -8.35 -0.12 6.60
CA SER A 84 -8.06 0.91 7.60
C SER A 84 -7.14 2.01 7.05
N HIS A 85 -6.11 1.62 6.28
CA HIS A 85 -5.19 2.54 5.63
C HIS A 85 -5.90 3.41 4.59
N TYR A 86 -6.79 2.83 3.77
CA TYR A 86 -7.60 3.58 2.81
C TYR A 86 -8.46 4.65 3.49
N ILE A 87 -9.16 4.28 4.57
CA ILE A 87 -10.00 5.22 5.33
C ILE A 87 -9.18 6.38 5.87
N LEU A 88 -7.98 6.11 6.41
CA LEU A 88 -7.05 7.14 6.88
C LEU A 88 -6.55 8.01 5.73
N TRP A 89 -6.15 7.40 4.61
CA TRP A 89 -5.72 8.10 3.40
C TRP A 89 -6.79 9.09 2.91
N ARG A 90 -8.06 8.66 2.86
CA ARG A 90 -9.19 9.51 2.47
C ARG A 90 -9.45 10.68 3.42
N ARG A 91 -8.96 10.58 4.66
CA ARG A 91 -8.99 11.67 5.65
C ARG A 91 -7.74 12.55 5.60
N GLY A 92 -6.88 12.33 4.60
CA GLY A 92 -5.62 13.05 4.46
C GLY A 92 -4.51 12.54 5.36
N ILE A 93 -4.65 11.37 6.00
CA ILE A 93 -3.59 10.79 6.83
C ILE A 93 -2.84 9.76 5.99
N GLN A 94 -1.62 10.08 5.60
CA GLN A 94 -0.75 9.20 4.82
C GLN A 94 0.24 8.52 5.76
N HIS A 95 0.30 7.19 5.74
CA HIS A 95 1.15 6.43 6.67
C HIS A 95 2.65 6.68 6.45
N GLY A 96 3.10 6.64 5.20
CA GLY A 96 4.50 6.93 4.82
C GLY A 96 5.46 5.74 4.93
N ASP A 97 5.21 4.75 5.79
CA ASP A 97 6.06 3.55 5.93
C ASP A 97 5.28 2.22 5.96
N ILE A 98 4.82 1.78 4.79
CA ILE A 98 4.23 0.44 4.65
C ILE A 98 5.36 -0.59 4.64
N SER A 99 5.47 -1.36 5.73
CA SER A 99 6.53 -2.35 5.94
C SER A 99 6.03 -3.53 6.78
N ILE A 100 6.72 -4.68 6.70
CA ILE A 100 6.31 -5.90 7.42
C ILE A 100 6.21 -5.70 8.93
N SER A 101 7.11 -4.91 9.52
CA SER A 101 7.12 -4.65 10.97
C SER A 101 5.90 -3.85 11.45
N ASN A 102 5.25 -3.14 10.53
CA ASN A 102 4.13 -2.26 10.82
C ASN A 102 2.78 -2.93 10.58
N LEU A 103 2.75 -4.08 9.89
CA LEU A 103 1.57 -4.91 9.74
C LEU A 103 1.45 -5.88 10.91
N MET A 104 0.45 -5.65 11.75
CA MET A 104 0.22 -6.39 12.99
C MET A 104 -1.19 -6.99 13.01
N HIS A 105 -1.50 -7.80 14.02
CA HIS A 105 -2.86 -8.23 14.30
C HIS A 105 -3.14 -8.39 15.79
N HIS A 106 -4.42 -8.28 16.12
CA HIS A 106 -5.00 -8.64 17.41
C HIS A 106 -6.15 -9.60 17.16
N ASN A 107 -6.04 -10.85 17.62
CA ASN A 107 -7.07 -11.89 17.40
C ASN A 107 -7.50 -12.00 15.93
N GLU A 108 -6.54 -12.03 14.99
CA GLU A 108 -6.76 -12.07 13.54
C GLU A 108 -7.40 -10.81 12.93
N THR A 109 -7.66 -9.78 13.73
CA THR A 109 -8.00 -8.43 13.23
C THR A 109 -6.72 -7.70 12.90
N GLY A 110 -6.56 -7.33 11.62
CA GLY A 110 -5.39 -6.60 11.15
C GLY A 110 -5.29 -5.19 11.74
N VAL A 111 -4.08 -4.78 12.10
CA VAL A 111 -3.77 -3.46 12.68
C VAL A 111 -2.54 -2.90 11.97
N LEU A 112 -2.67 -1.71 11.38
CA LEU A 112 -1.53 -0.94 10.91
C LEU A 112 -0.96 -0.14 12.09
N ASN A 113 0.34 -0.29 12.34
CA ASN A 113 1.06 0.36 13.44
C ASN A 113 2.14 1.32 12.90
N ASP A 114 2.67 2.15 13.78
CA ASP A 114 3.82 3.05 13.52
C ASP A 114 3.52 4.21 12.55
N PHE A 115 2.80 5.20 13.06
CA PHE A 115 2.47 6.44 12.36
C PHE A 115 3.48 7.57 12.61
N ASP A 116 4.69 7.28 13.11
CA ASP A 116 5.68 8.32 13.42
C ASP A 116 6.15 9.09 12.17
N LEU A 117 6.03 8.44 11.01
CA LEU A 117 6.34 8.98 9.69
C LEU A 117 5.11 9.49 8.93
N ALA A 118 3.93 9.44 9.57
CA ALA A 118 2.70 9.83 8.93
C ALA A 118 2.66 11.33 8.62
N ARG A 119 1.92 11.66 7.56
CA ARG A 119 1.77 13.03 7.04
C ARG A 119 0.31 13.38 6.89
N LEU A 120 0.03 14.66 7.08
CA LEU A 120 -1.26 15.25 6.75
C LEU A 120 -1.19 15.81 5.33
N ALA A 121 -2.11 15.36 4.49
CA ALA A 121 -2.35 15.93 3.19
C ALA A 121 -2.65 17.43 3.33
N THR A 122 -2.10 18.23 2.43
CA THR A 122 -2.37 19.66 2.41
C THR A 122 -3.79 19.87 1.87
N PRO A 123 -4.61 20.77 2.45
CA PRO A 123 -5.91 21.11 1.87
C PRO A 123 -5.77 21.52 0.40
N GLY A 124 -6.47 20.83 -0.50
CA GLY A 124 -6.38 21.05 -1.95
C GLY A 124 -5.20 20.38 -2.67
N ASN A 125 -4.30 19.70 -1.94
CA ASN A 125 -3.29 18.83 -2.52
C ASN A 125 -3.12 17.55 -1.69
N SER A 126 -3.83 16.50 -2.11
CA SER A 126 -3.81 15.17 -1.48
C SER A 126 -2.48 14.44 -1.62
N TYR A 127 -1.48 15.03 -2.29
CA TYR A 127 -0.25 14.34 -2.63
C TYR A 127 0.97 15.15 -2.23
N HIS A 128 2.01 14.45 -1.78
CA HIS A 128 3.27 15.07 -1.40
C HIS A 128 4.31 14.86 -2.48
N ARG A 129 4.94 15.96 -2.90
CA ARG A 129 6.19 15.96 -3.65
C ARG A 129 7.35 15.95 -2.68
N GLY A 130 8.29 15.04 -2.86
CA GLY A 130 9.49 14.96 -2.04
C GLY A 130 9.94 13.51 -1.84
N PHE A 131 11.21 13.27 -2.17
CA PHE A 131 11.90 12.02 -1.91
C PHE A 131 12.39 11.98 -0.47
N ASP A 132 11.45 11.94 0.46
CA ASP A 132 11.82 11.64 1.83
C ASP A 132 12.02 10.12 1.91
N HIS A 133 13.26 9.71 2.18
CA HIS A 133 13.71 8.33 2.34
C HIS A 133 13.06 7.64 3.57
N THR A 134 11.86 8.02 3.95
CA THR A 134 11.19 7.56 5.16
C THR A 134 10.56 6.18 4.99
N GLY A 135 10.50 5.63 3.77
CA GLY A 135 9.99 4.28 3.56
C GLY A 135 11.09 3.22 3.59
N THR A 136 10.75 2.04 4.10
CA THR A 136 11.61 0.86 4.04
C THR A 136 11.90 0.47 2.57
N THR A 137 13.12 0.75 2.07
CA THR A 137 13.51 0.63 0.64
C THR A 137 13.04 -0.65 -0.07
N PRO A 138 13.13 -1.84 0.54
CA PRO A 138 12.60 -3.07 -0.07
C PRO A 138 11.11 -3.02 -0.47
N PHE A 139 10.27 -2.32 0.29
CA PHE A 139 8.82 -2.34 0.09
C PHE A 139 8.29 -1.16 -0.71
N LEU A 140 9.13 -0.18 -1.10
CA LEU A 140 8.70 0.93 -1.93
C LEU A 140 8.21 0.48 -3.32
N ALA A 141 7.18 1.12 -3.85
CA ALA A 141 6.73 0.94 -5.24
C ALA A 141 7.88 1.13 -6.26
N LEU A 142 7.84 0.44 -7.40
CA LEU A 142 8.90 0.52 -8.42
C LEU A 142 9.14 1.97 -8.87
N ASP A 143 8.07 2.75 -9.07
CA ASP A 143 8.15 4.15 -9.46
C ASP A 143 8.95 5.00 -8.46
N LEU A 144 8.82 4.69 -7.17
CA LEU A 144 9.53 5.37 -6.08
C LEU A 144 11.00 4.95 -5.96
N LEU A 145 11.41 3.88 -6.65
CA LEU A 145 12.81 3.44 -6.73
C LEU A 145 13.55 4.04 -7.95
N THR A 146 12.86 4.78 -8.82
CA THR A 146 13.47 5.38 -10.02
C THR A 146 14.36 6.58 -9.70
N ALA A 147 15.30 6.90 -10.58
CA ALA A 147 16.11 8.11 -10.47
C ALA A 147 15.25 9.40 -10.48
N ALA A 148 14.09 9.39 -11.15
CA ALA A 148 13.15 10.50 -11.14
C ALA A 148 12.55 10.71 -9.74
N ALA A 149 12.15 9.62 -9.07
CA ALA A 149 11.70 9.68 -7.69
C ALA A 149 12.83 10.17 -6.77
N GLN A 150 14.05 9.66 -6.92
CA GLN A 150 15.22 10.12 -6.15
C GLN A 150 15.48 11.63 -6.32
N GLY A 151 15.20 12.18 -7.50
CA GLY A 151 15.26 13.61 -7.78
C GLY A 151 14.05 14.43 -7.31
N GLY A 152 13.12 13.84 -6.56
CA GLY A 152 11.92 14.50 -6.05
C GLY A 152 10.86 14.81 -7.10
N LYS A 153 10.93 14.18 -8.27
CA LYS A 153 10.03 14.45 -9.41
C LYS A 153 8.77 13.59 -9.42
N VAL A 154 8.74 12.53 -8.62
CA VAL A 154 7.58 11.65 -8.48
C VAL A 154 6.79 12.06 -7.25
N GLU A 155 5.50 12.28 -7.45
CA GLU A 155 4.54 12.61 -6.42
C GLU A 155 4.02 11.31 -5.79
N ARG A 156 4.02 11.21 -4.45
CA ARG A 156 3.53 9.99 -3.78
C ARG A 156 2.00 9.94 -3.79
N ARG A 157 1.43 8.86 -4.33
CA ARG A 157 -0.01 8.59 -4.45
C ARG A 157 -0.41 7.31 -3.72
N TYR A 158 -1.71 7.09 -3.55
CA TYR A 158 -2.22 5.91 -2.85
C TYR A 158 -1.77 4.61 -3.49
N ARG A 159 -1.70 4.58 -4.83
CA ARG A 159 -1.21 3.42 -5.58
C ARG A 159 0.19 2.97 -5.16
N HIS A 160 1.05 3.88 -4.71
CA HIS A 160 2.38 3.50 -4.27
C HIS A 160 2.33 2.73 -2.96
N ASP A 161 1.45 3.11 -2.03
CA ASP A 161 1.23 2.37 -0.80
C ASP A 161 0.52 1.03 -1.07
N LEU A 162 -0.41 0.96 -2.03
CA LEU A 162 -1.00 -0.31 -2.50
C LEU A 162 0.06 -1.25 -3.09
N GLU A 163 0.97 -0.74 -3.91
CA GLU A 163 2.07 -1.54 -4.45
C GLU A 163 3.01 -2.00 -3.34
N SER A 164 3.26 -1.15 -2.32
CA SER A 164 4.01 -1.54 -1.13
C SER A 164 3.35 -2.70 -0.37
N PHE A 165 2.04 -2.69 -0.20
CA PHE A 165 1.32 -3.82 0.39
C PHE A 165 1.51 -5.11 -0.41
N PHE A 166 1.47 -5.05 -1.74
CA PHE A 166 1.78 -6.20 -2.61
C PHE A 166 3.20 -6.73 -2.36
N TRP A 167 4.20 -5.85 -2.33
CA TRP A 167 5.58 -6.25 -2.06
C TRP A 167 5.77 -6.87 -0.68
N VAL A 168 5.09 -6.35 0.34
CA VAL A 168 5.03 -6.93 1.68
C VAL A 168 4.41 -8.33 1.65
N LEU A 169 3.30 -8.52 0.95
CA LEU A 169 2.64 -9.83 0.85
C LEU A 169 3.54 -10.87 0.14
N VAL A 170 4.21 -10.47 -0.95
CA VAL A 170 5.19 -11.32 -1.64
C VAL A 170 6.29 -11.74 -0.69
N TRP A 171 6.87 -10.80 0.06
CA TRP A 171 7.93 -11.11 1.02
C TRP A 171 7.46 -12.04 2.14
N ILE A 172 6.27 -11.83 2.70
CA ILE A 172 5.70 -12.74 3.70
C ILE A 172 5.59 -14.15 3.09
N ALA A 173 5.03 -14.27 1.89
CA ALA A 173 4.78 -15.57 1.27
C ALA A 173 6.04 -16.34 0.89
N THR A 174 7.14 -15.65 0.57
CA THR A 174 8.40 -16.27 0.12
C THR A 174 9.46 -16.40 1.22
N CYS A 175 9.48 -15.48 2.18
CA CYS A 175 10.52 -15.40 3.20
C CYS A 175 10.05 -15.85 4.59
N TYR A 176 8.77 -16.09 4.83
CA TYR A 176 8.29 -16.60 6.12
C TYR A 176 7.72 -18.01 6.00
N ASP A 177 8.00 -18.86 6.99
CA ASP A 177 7.37 -20.17 7.11
C ASP A 177 6.94 -20.41 8.56
N ASN A 178 5.63 -20.53 8.78
CA ASN A 178 5.02 -20.62 10.12
C ASN A 178 5.48 -19.50 11.07
N GLY A 179 5.57 -18.26 10.57
CA GLY A 179 5.98 -17.09 11.35
C GLY A 179 7.48 -16.95 11.60
N VAL A 180 8.30 -17.83 11.04
CA VAL A 180 9.77 -17.75 11.13
C VAL A 180 10.33 -17.22 9.82
N GLU A 181 11.14 -16.16 9.90
CA GLU A 181 11.86 -15.63 8.73
C GLU A 181 12.96 -16.60 8.28
N ARG A 182 12.99 -16.87 6.98
CA ARG A 182 13.97 -17.71 6.31
C ARG A 182 15.08 -16.85 5.75
N ILE A 183 16.26 -17.45 5.61
CA ILE A 183 17.39 -16.80 4.94
C ILE A 183 17.02 -16.59 3.45
N PRO A 184 17.03 -15.35 2.95
CA PRO A 184 16.73 -15.09 1.55
C PRO A 184 17.83 -15.66 0.64
N ASP A 185 17.41 -16.16 -0.53
CA ASP A 185 18.33 -16.60 -1.58
C ASP A 185 19.03 -15.42 -2.27
N SER A 186 19.83 -15.68 -3.30
CA SER A 186 20.59 -14.63 -4.00
C SER A 186 19.69 -13.54 -4.57
N ASP A 187 18.55 -13.89 -5.15
CA ASP A 187 17.69 -12.94 -5.86
C ASP A 187 16.93 -12.08 -4.85
N LEU A 188 16.42 -12.68 -3.78
CA LEU A 188 15.80 -11.95 -2.67
C LEU A 188 16.81 -11.10 -1.89
N ARG A 189 18.10 -11.45 -1.87
CA ARG A 189 19.15 -10.57 -1.34
C ARG A 189 19.39 -9.35 -2.22
N LEU A 190 19.28 -9.49 -3.54
CA LEU A 190 19.37 -8.34 -4.47
C LEU A 190 18.19 -7.37 -4.28
N TRP A 191 17.01 -7.89 -3.95
CA TRP A 191 15.88 -7.06 -3.50
C TRP A 191 16.26 -6.23 -2.27
N LEU A 192 16.87 -6.82 -1.24
CA LEU A 192 17.28 -6.11 -0.03
C LEU A 192 18.50 -5.18 -0.20
N HIS A 193 19.00 -5.03 -1.42
CA HIS A 193 20.23 -4.30 -1.66
C HIS A 193 20.05 -2.80 -1.40
N GLN A 194 21.04 -2.17 -0.74
CA GLN A 194 21.00 -0.74 -0.38
C GLN A 194 21.01 0.18 -1.62
N ASN A 195 21.63 -0.28 -2.71
CA ASN A 195 21.55 0.40 -4.00
C ASN A 195 20.13 0.26 -4.57
N VAL A 196 19.41 1.38 -4.60
CA VAL A 196 18.03 1.50 -5.06
C VAL A 196 17.85 0.98 -6.50
N THR A 197 18.83 1.21 -7.38
CA THR A 197 18.80 0.71 -8.76
C THR A 197 18.87 -0.81 -8.81
N VAL A 198 19.70 -1.43 -7.96
CA VAL A 198 19.78 -2.91 -7.86
C VAL A 198 18.47 -3.49 -7.33
N CYS A 199 17.91 -2.88 -6.28
CA CYS A 199 16.60 -3.25 -5.74
C CYS A 199 15.50 -3.13 -6.81
N LEU A 200 15.45 -2.00 -7.54
CA LEU A 200 14.52 -1.77 -8.64
C LEU A 200 14.62 -2.88 -9.68
N HIS A 201 15.81 -3.19 -10.19
CA HIS A 201 15.99 -4.24 -11.19
C HIS A 201 15.57 -5.63 -10.69
N ALA A 202 15.92 -5.98 -9.44
CA ALA A 202 15.53 -7.25 -8.85
C ALA A 202 14.00 -7.37 -8.76
N LYS A 203 13.32 -6.33 -8.27
CA LYS A 203 11.87 -6.29 -8.15
C LYS A 203 11.17 -6.30 -9.52
N SER A 204 11.63 -5.50 -10.47
CA SER A 204 11.10 -5.49 -11.84
C SER A 204 11.22 -6.86 -12.50
N HIS A 205 12.35 -7.55 -12.33
CA HIS A 205 12.54 -8.91 -12.85
C HIS A 205 11.54 -9.89 -12.22
N MET A 206 11.38 -9.86 -10.89
CA MET A 206 10.41 -10.72 -10.19
C MET A 206 8.95 -10.40 -10.54
N LEU A 207 8.64 -9.13 -10.85
CA LEU A 207 7.31 -8.73 -11.29
C LEU A 207 6.98 -9.35 -12.64
N LEU A 208 7.90 -9.27 -13.61
CA LEU A 208 7.73 -9.77 -14.97
C LEU A 208 7.79 -11.30 -15.05
N GLU A 209 8.66 -11.93 -14.26
CA GLU A 209 8.82 -13.38 -14.21
C GLU A 209 8.05 -13.98 -13.03
N GLN A 210 6.72 -13.96 -13.09
CA GLN A 210 5.82 -14.42 -12.00
C GLN A 210 6.22 -15.78 -11.40
N LYS A 211 6.73 -16.70 -12.23
CA LYS A 211 7.20 -18.02 -11.81
C LYS A 211 8.24 -17.93 -10.69
N GLU A 212 9.09 -16.89 -10.70
CA GLU A 212 10.12 -16.63 -9.70
C GLU A 212 9.54 -16.37 -8.32
N ILE A 213 8.35 -15.78 -8.24
CA ILE A 213 7.64 -15.61 -6.97
C ILE A 213 6.98 -16.93 -6.58
N LEU A 214 6.23 -17.54 -7.50
CA LEU A 214 5.38 -18.69 -7.19
C LEU A 214 6.15 -19.92 -6.71
N HIS A 215 7.36 -20.18 -7.25
CA HIS A 215 8.18 -21.32 -6.83
C HIS A 215 8.80 -21.12 -5.44
N ARG A 216 8.94 -19.87 -4.98
CA ARG A 216 9.50 -19.51 -3.67
C ARG A 216 8.47 -19.50 -2.56
N ILE A 217 7.17 -19.58 -2.88
CA ILE A 217 6.11 -19.55 -1.87
C ILE A 217 6.32 -20.73 -0.90
N THR A 218 6.39 -20.41 0.39
CA THR A 218 6.61 -21.40 1.44
C THR A 218 5.40 -22.30 1.62
N ASN A 219 5.62 -23.45 2.29
CA ASN A 219 4.56 -24.44 2.49
C ASN A 219 3.36 -23.86 3.25
N SER A 220 3.63 -23.07 4.29
CA SER A 220 2.60 -22.43 5.10
C SER A 220 1.79 -21.36 4.35
N HIS A 221 2.32 -20.80 3.25
CA HIS A 221 1.66 -19.76 2.45
C HIS A 221 1.16 -20.20 1.08
N ARG A 222 1.27 -21.49 0.70
CA ARG A 222 0.79 -22.02 -0.60
C ARG A 222 -0.67 -21.69 -0.93
N GLN A 223 -1.52 -21.55 0.09
CA GLN A 223 -2.94 -21.21 -0.08
C GLN A 223 -3.14 -19.83 -0.74
N LEU A 224 -2.18 -18.91 -0.57
CA LEU A 224 -2.19 -17.56 -1.12
C LEU A 224 -1.58 -17.47 -2.53
N ALA A 225 -1.02 -18.55 -3.08
CA ALA A 225 -0.42 -18.52 -4.42
C ALA A 225 -1.36 -18.01 -5.52
N PRO A 226 -2.66 -18.39 -5.56
CA PRO A 226 -3.61 -17.82 -6.52
C PRO A 226 -3.81 -16.31 -6.37
N VAL A 227 -3.86 -15.82 -5.12
CA VAL A 227 -4.02 -14.39 -4.81
C VAL A 227 -2.79 -13.61 -5.25
N ILE A 228 -1.59 -14.11 -4.94
CA ILE A 228 -0.33 -13.50 -5.36
C ILE A 228 -0.23 -13.46 -6.88
N SER A 229 -0.68 -14.52 -7.57
CA SER A 229 -0.70 -14.56 -9.03
C SER A 229 -1.62 -13.48 -9.62
N VAL A 230 -2.81 -13.25 -9.04
CA VAL A 230 -3.71 -12.16 -9.46
C VAL A 230 -3.04 -10.79 -9.26
N LEU A 231 -2.51 -10.53 -8.07
CA LEU A 231 -1.90 -9.23 -7.74
C LEU A 231 -0.65 -8.95 -8.58
N ASN A 232 0.20 -9.96 -8.78
CA ASN A 232 1.37 -9.83 -9.62
C ASN A 232 0.99 -9.54 -11.08
N GLY A 233 -0.04 -10.22 -11.61
CA GLY A 233 -0.57 -9.93 -12.95
C GLY A 233 -1.06 -8.49 -13.08
N TYR A 234 -1.88 -8.03 -12.12
CA TYR A 234 -2.37 -6.64 -12.09
C TYR A 234 -1.22 -5.62 -12.11
N TRP A 235 -0.22 -5.78 -11.25
CA TRP A 235 0.91 -4.85 -11.18
C TRP A 235 1.82 -4.95 -12.42
N ALA A 236 2.02 -6.15 -12.97
CA ALA A 236 2.78 -6.32 -14.21
C ALA A 236 2.10 -5.59 -15.38
N ASP A 237 0.79 -5.77 -15.54
CA ASP A 237 -0.01 -5.10 -16.58
C ASP A 237 0.01 -3.58 -16.37
N PHE A 238 -0.18 -3.10 -15.14
CA PHE A 238 -0.09 -1.68 -14.80
C PHE A 238 1.26 -1.08 -15.22
N HIS A 239 2.38 -1.73 -14.88
CA HIS A 239 3.71 -1.23 -15.23
C HIS A 239 4.00 -1.33 -16.74
N MET A 240 3.51 -2.36 -17.42
CA MET A 240 3.63 -2.50 -18.88
C MET A 240 2.87 -1.40 -19.63
N GLU A 241 1.67 -1.03 -19.17
CA GLU A 241 0.91 0.10 -19.72
C GLU A 241 1.67 1.42 -19.58
N GLN A 242 2.26 1.69 -18.41
CA GLN A 242 3.07 2.89 -18.16
C GLN A 242 4.34 2.96 -19.03
N VAL A 243 5.03 1.83 -19.23
CA VAL A 243 6.19 1.75 -20.14
C VAL A 243 5.77 1.99 -21.60
N GLY A 244 4.63 1.46 -22.03
CA GLY A 244 4.09 1.72 -23.37
C GLY A 244 3.86 3.21 -23.62
N LEU A 245 3.25 3.90 -22.66
CA LEU A 245 2.97 5.35 -22.74
C LEU A 245 4.25 6.19 -22.78
N THR A 246 5.25 5.85 -21.95
CA THR A 246 6.55 6.57 -21.93
C THR A 246 7.39 6.31 -23.18
N SER A 247 7.31 5.11 -23.78
CA SER A 247 7.96 4.80 -25.04
C SER A 247 7.43 5.67 -26.18
N VAL A 248 6.11 5.84 -26.29
CA VAL A 248 5.47 6.68 -27.32
C VAL A 248 5.88 8.15 -27.17
N ALA A 249 5.86 8.66 -25.94
CA ALA A 249 6.31 10.03 -25.66
C ALA A 249 7.79 10.24 -26.01
N SER A 250 8.65 9.24 -25.75
CA SER A 250 10.08 9.30 -26.08
C SER A 250 10.33 9.29 -27.59
N THR A 251 9.56 8.49 -28.34
CA THR A 251 9.63 8.48 -29.82
C THR A 251 9.16 9.79 -30.43
N ASP A 252 8.10 10.39 -29.89
CA ASP A 252 7.61 11.70 -30.33
C ASP A 252 8.64 12.81 -30.06
N LEU A 253 9.29 12.78 -28.90
CA LEU A 253 10.37 13.71 -28.56
C LEU A 253 11.57 13.55 -29.50
N ALA A 254 11.98 12.32 -29.79
CA ALA A 254 13.06 12.03 -30.74
C ALA A 254 12.71 12.53 -32.15
N TRP A 255 11.46 12.37 -32.57
CA TRP A 255 10.96 12.87 -33.85
C TRP A 255 10.98 14.40 -33.94
N GLN A 256 10.54 15.10 -32.88
CA GLN A 256 10.63 16.56 -32.79
C GLN A 256 12.09 17.06 -32.83
N VAL A 257 12.99 16.43 -32.08
CA VAL A 257 14.42 16.78 -32.05
C VAL A 257 15.06 16.60 -33.43
N SER A 258 14.58 15.64 -34.23
CA SER A 258 15.04 15.43 -35.61
C SER A 258 14.55 16.49 -36.60
N GLY A 259 13.81 17.51 -36.16
CA GLY A 259 13.35 18.62 -36.98
C GLY A 259 12.12 18.32 -37.83
N ASN A 260 11.49 17.16 -37.61
CA ASN A 260 10.32 16.74 -38.36
C ASN A 260 9.03 17.26 -37.68
N PRO A 261 8.10 17.89 -38.42
CA PRO A 261 6.81 18.29 -37.85
C PRO A 261 6.00 17.05 -37.44
N LEU A 262 5.34 17.13 -36.28
CA LEU A 262 4.40 16.09 -35.83
C LEU A 262 3.22 16.00 -36.80
N PRO A 263 2.80 14.79 -37.22
CA PRO A 263 1.59 14.62 -38.03
C PRO A 263 0.36 14.96 -37.19
N SER A 264 -0.20 16.16 -37.38
CA SER A 264 -1.31 16.74 -36.59
C SER A 264 -1.03 16.81 -35.07
N PRO A 265 -1.75 17.62 -34.28
CA PRO A 265 -1.54 17.62 -32.84
C PRO A 265 -2.01 16.26 -32.29
N SER A 266 -1.10 15.31 -32.11
CA SER A 266 -1.31 14.25 -31.14
C SER A 266 -1.50 14.94 -29.81
N THR A 267 -2.72 14.91 -29.28
CA THR A 267 -3.00 15.30 -27.90
C THR A 267 -1.90 14.66 -27.05
N PRO A 268 -1.15 15.42 -26.22
CA PRO A 268 -0.15 14.81 -25.39
C PRO A 268 -0.85 13.68 -24.64
N ILE A 269 -0.41 12.44 -24.86
CA ILE A 269 -0.91 11.28 -24.13
C ILE A 269 -0.32 11.45 -22.73
N ILE A 270 -0.89 12.37 -21.97
CA ILE A 270 -0.75 12.41 -20.54
C ILE A 270 -1.38 11.09 -20.12
N ALA A 271 -0.56 10.13 -19.69
CA ALA A 271 -1.04 8.96 -18.97
C ALA A 271 -2.07 9.49 -17.98
N MET A 272 -3.35 9.21 -18.22
CA MET A 272 -4.41 9.74 -17.39
C MET A 272 -4.22 9.03 -16.05
N GLU A 273 -3.60 9.75 -15.13
CA GLU A 273 -3.31 9.19 -13.82
C GLU A 273 -4.64 8.82 -13.19
N LEU A 274 -4.81 7.53 -12.93
CA LEU A 274 -6.01 7.00 -12.32
C LEU A 274 -6.19 7.61 -10.93
N SER A 275 -7.43 7.94 -10.58
CA SER A 275 -7.75 8.34 -9.22
C SER A 275 -7.47 7.19 -8.23
N ASP A 276 -7.36 7.51 -6.95
CA ASP A 276 -7.15 6.50 -5.90
C ASP A 276 -8.31 5.47 -5.88
N GLU A 277 -9.53 5.91 -6.18
CA GLU A 277 -10.73 5.07 -6.34
C GLU A 277 -10.65 4.16 -7.56
N GLU A 278 -10.29 4.71 -8.72
CA GLU A 278 -10.17 3.94 -9.96
C GLU A 278 -9.07 2.88 -9.85
N MET A 279 -7.96 3.21 -9.17
CA MET A 279 -6.88 2.27 -8.89
C MET A 279 -7.38 1.09 -8.07
N LEU A 280 -8.06 1.36 -6.96
CA LEU A 280 -8.51 0.30 -6.06
C LEU A 280 -9.67 -0.52 -6.66
N ASP A 281 -10.59 0.11 -7.40
CA ASP A 281 -11.64 -0.59 -8.16
C ASP A 281 -11.04 -1.54 -9.20
N LYS A 282 -10.10 -1.08 -10.04
CA LYS A 282 -9.43 -1.94 -11.02
C LYS A 282 -8.69 -3.10 -10.36
N LEU A 283 -8.01 -2.86 -9.24
CA LEU A 283 -7.32 -3.91 -8.48
C LEU A 283 -8.31 -4.96 -7.95
N LEU A 284 -9.43 -4.53 -7.38
CA LEU A 284 -10.47 -5.44 -6.89
C LEU A 284 -11.14 -6.21 -8.02
N ARG A 285 -11.42 -5.55 -9.15
CA ARG A 285 -11.97 -6.19 -10.35
C ARG A 285 -11.02 -7.22 -10.95
N ALA A 286 -9.70 -7.06 -10.80
CA ALA A 286 -8.73 -8.06 -11.24
C ALA A 286 -8.96 -9.43 -10.57
N PHE A 287 -9.43 -9.47 -9.32
CA PHE A 287 -9.79 -10.74 -8.65
C PHE A 287 -11.04 -11.39 -9.24
N VAL A 288 -12.01 -10.58 -9.64
CA VAL A 288 -13.31 -11.02 -10.15
C VAL A 288 -13.19 -11.49 -11.60
N LEU A 289 -12.43 -10.76 -12.41
CA LEU A 289 -12.22 -11.05 -13.83
C LEU A 289 -11.18 -12.15 -14.06
N ASN A 290 -10.44 -12.56 -13.03
CA ASN A 290 -9.43 -13.60 -13.18
C ASN A 290 -10.07 -14.96 -13.53
N PRO A 291 -9.48 -15.75 -14.45
CA PRO A 291 -9.95 -17.12 -14.74
C PRO A 291 -10.03 -18.04 -13.51
N GLN A 292 -9.30 -17.73 -12.44
CA GLN A 292 -9.30 -18.46 -11.18
C GLN A 292 -10.35 -17.95 -10.17
N ALA A 293 -11.16 -16.94 -10.50
CA ALA A 293 -12.14 -16.33 -9.59
C ALA A 293 -13.06 -17.37 -8.92
N ALA A 294 -13.57 -18.36 -9.66
CA ALA A 294 -14.39 -19.43 -9.09
C ALA A 294 -13.64 -20.25 -8.03
N ARG A 295 -12.33 -20.49 -8.21
CA ARG A 295 -11.49 -21.20 -7.24
C ARG A 295 -11.18 -20.33 -6.02
N LEU A 296 -10.98 -19.03 -6.22
CA LEU A 296 -10.81 -18.06 -5.13
C LEU A 296 -12.08 -17.98 -4.27
N LYS A 297 -13.26 -17.94 -4.92
CA LYS A 297 -14.57 -17.97 -4.26
C LYS A 297 -14.74 -19.26 -3.45
N ALA A 298 -14.49 -20.42 -4.04
CA ALA A 298 -14.60 -21.72 -3.36
C ALA A 298 -13.67 -21.86 -2.14
N ARG A 299 -12.59 -21.08 -2.09
CA ARG A 299 -11.66 -21.02 -0.93
C ARG A 299 -12.02 -19.94 0.09
N GLY A 300 -13.10 -19.19 -0.13
CA GLY A 300 -13.52 -18.07 0.72
C GLY A 300 -12.56 -16.87 0.69
N LEU A 301 -11.69 -16.76 -0.33
CA LEU A 301 -10.71 -15.67 -0.44
C LEU A 301 -11.31 -14.39 -1.04
N LEU A 302 -12.48 -14.48 -1.68
CA LEU A 302 -13.18 -13.29 -2.18
C LEU A 302 -14.08 -12.64 -1.12
N GLU A 303 -14.44 -13.36 -0.06
CA GLU A 303 -15.34 -12.87 1.01
C GLU A 303 -14.70 -11.75 1.83
N ASP A 304 -13.38 -11.80 2.00
CA ASP A 304 -12.61 -10.83 2.78
C ASP A 304 -12.25 -9.56 1.96
N LEU A 305 -12.60 -9.52 0.68
CA LEU A 305 -12.35 -8.36 -0.19
C LEU A 305 -13.38 -7.26 0.08
N PRO A 306 -12.96 -5.99 0.28
CA PRO A 306 -13.87 -4.91 0.63
C PRO A 306 -14.56 -4.32 -0.61
N PHE A 307 -15.28 -5.13 -1.38
CA PHE A 307 -16.03 -4.66 -2.55
C PHE A 307 -17.08 -3.58 -2.20
N SER A 308 -17.59 -3.59 -0.97
CA SER A 308 -18.56 -2.62 -0.47
C SER A 308 -18.01 -1.20 -0.26
N LEU A 309 -16.68 -1.04 -0.20
CA LEU A 309 -16.05 0.29 -0.10
C LEU A 309 -16.14 1.08 -1.42
N PHE A 310 -16.58 0.45 -2.50
CA PHE A 310 -16.70 1.07 -3.82
C PHE A 310 -18.15 1.01 -4.30
N PRO A 311 -18.71 2.13 -4.81
CA PRO A 311 -20.02 2.11 -5.45
C PRO A 311 -19.93 1.15 -6.64
N THR A 312 -20.57 0.00 -6.51
CA THR A 312 -20.46 -1.09 -7.48
C THR A 312 -21.39 -0.84 -8.66
N ASP A 313 -20.86 -1.00 -9.87
CA ASP A 313 -21.71 -1.36 -11.01
C ASP A 313 -22.44 -2.67 -10.66
N ALA A 314 -23.70 -2.78 -11.06
CA ALA A 314 -24.62 -3.89 -10.74
C ALA A 314 -24.06 -5.30 -10.99
N ASN A 315 -23.00 -5.45 -11.81
CA ASN A 315 -22.35 -6.73 -12.10
C ASN A 315 -21.46 -7.29 -10.97
N VAL A 316 -20.95 -6.45 -10.05
CA VAL A 316 -20.10 -6.92 -8.93
C VAL A 316 -20.95 -7.43 -7.75
N ALA A 317 -22.15 -6.87 -7.55
CA ALA A 317 -23.09 -7.27 -6.51
C ALA A 317 -23.57 -8.74 -6.63
N ALA A 318 -23.58 -9.29 -7.84
CA ALA A 318 -23.94 -10.68 -8.11
C ALA A 318 -22.85 -11.70 -7.71
N LEU A 319 -21.62 -11.24 -7.44
CA LEU A 319 -20.48 -12.11 -7.11
C LEU A 319 -20.07 -12.02 -5.63
N SER A 320 -20.48 -10.95 -4.93
CA SER A 320 -20.37 -10.75 -3.48
C SER A 320 -21.50 -11.43 -2.67
N THR A 321 -22.50 -12.00 -3.34
CA THR A 321 -23.55 -12.87 -2.76
C THR A 321 -23.24 -14.35 -3.00
#